data_AF-D5PB20-F1
#
_entry.id   AF-D5PB20-F1
#
_cell.length_a   1.000
_cell.length_b   1.000
_cell.length_c   1.000
_cell.angle_alpha   90.00
_cell.angle_beta   90.00
_cell.angle_gamma   90.00
#
_symmetry.space_group_name_H-M   'P 1'
#
loop_
_entity.id
_entity.type
_entity.pdbx_description
1 polymer ?
#
loop_
_entity_poly.entity_id
_entity_poly.type
_entity_poly.pdbx_seq_one_letter_code
_entity_poly.pdbx_strand_id
1 'polypeptide(L)'
;MAVFVRRLFGIGKLPDDVHAQVEAEGLLYLADYVAVTRRFSGAIPGVRLPHSVASYTGSLVFTAERVLATLSMLPRLAGPTVDVRWDAPQTGAARVEISSTGLQVDVDVARVNPKFSGELSLHYKAAIPADVLGCLPRRSLAFDMPAEYVYRAVGVTYSP
;
A
#
# COMPACT_ATOMS: atom_id res chain seq x y z
N MET A 1 -4.74 11.50 -17.32
CA MET A 1 -3.92 10.95 -18.42
C MET A 1 -2.89 9.90 -18.00
N ALA A 2 -2.21 10.01 -16.85
CA ALA A 2 -1.12 9.07 -16.48
C ALA A 2 -1.53 7.60 -16.23
N VAL A 3 -2.75 7.32 -15.75
CA VAL A 3 -3.17 5.94 -15.43
C VAL A 3 -3.51 5.11 -16.67
N PHE A 4 -4.05 5.74 -17.73
CA PHE A 4 -4.42 5.04 -18.96
C PHE A 4 -3.20 4.48 -19.72
N VAL A 5 -2.09 5.24 -19.79
CA VAL A 5 -0.84 4.75 -20.40
C VAL A 5 -0.24 3.62 -19.55
N ARG A 6 -0.28 3.74 -18.22
CA ARG A 6 0.21 2.72 -17.28
C ARG A 6 -0.56 1.40 -17.36
N ARG A 7 -1.88 1.47 -17.57
CA ARG A 7 -2.75 0.30 -17.84
C ARG A 7 -2.30 -0.50 -19.05
N LEU A 8 -1.89 0.18 -20.12
CA LEU A 8 -1.43 -0.49 -21.35
C LEU A 8 -0.17 -1.35 -21.13
N PHE A 9 0.65 -1.00 -20.13
CA PHE A 9 1.87 -1.72 -19.77
C PHE A 9 1.73 -2.61 -18.52
N GLY A 10 0.51 -2.79 -17.99
CA GLY A 10 0.28 -3.59 -16.78
C GLY A 10 0.89 -3.00 -15.49
N ILE A 11 1.23 -1.71 -15.46
CA ILE A 11 1.83 -1.07 -14.29
C ILE A 11 0.73 -0.84 -13.24
N GLY A 12 0.82 -1.55 -12.12
CA GLY A 12 -0.19 -1.52 -11.05
C GLY A 12 -1.28 -2.57 -11.20
N LYS A 13 -1.06 -3.59 -12.04
CA LYS A 13 -1.80 -4.86 -11.97
C LYS A 13 -1.14 -5.75 -10.92
N LEU A 14 -1.94 -6.52 -10.19
CA LEU A 14 -1.45 -7.59 -9.35
C LEU A 14 -0.74 -8.67 -10.20
N PRO A 15 0.42 -9.19 -9.78
CA PRO A 15 1.04 -10.35 -10.42
C PRO A 15 0.10 -11.57 -10.42
N ASP A 16 0.16 -12.41 -11.45
CA ASP A 16 -0.84 -13.48 -11.66
C ASP A 16 -0.79 -14.56 -10.56
N ASP A 17 0.40 -14.85 -10.02
CA ASP A 17 0.61 -15.74 -8.87
C ASP A 17 -0.07 -15.20 -7.60
N VAL A 18 0.10 -13.90 -7.34
CA VAL A 18 -0.54 -13.23 -6.21
C VAL A 18 -2.06 -13.15 -6.42
N HIS A 19 -2.51 -12.97 -7.66
CA HIS A 19 -3.94 -12.99 -8.00
C HIS A 19 -4.58 -14.34 -7.67
N ALA A 20 -3.96 -15.45 -8.09
CA ALA A 20 -4.44 -16.78 -7.77
C ALA A 20 -4.47 -17.04 -6.25
N GLN A 21 -3.49 -16.51 -5.51
CA GLN A 21 -3.46 -16.62 -4.06
C GLN A 21 -4.65 -15.87 -3.42
N VAL A 22 -4.90 -14.61 -3.79
CA VAL A 22 -5.98 -13.82 -3.17
C VAL A 22 -7.37 -14.31 -3.55
N GLU A 23 -7.53 -14.97 -4.71
CA GLU A 23 -8.76 -15.69 -5.05
C GLU A 23 -9.00 -16.86 -4.10
N ALA A 24 -7.96 -17.66 -3.82
CA ALA A 24 -8.04 -18.80 -2.91
C ALA A 24 -8.33 -18.39 -1.45
N GLU A 25 -7.91 -17.19 -1.03
CA GLU A 25 -8.19 -16.60 0.29
C GLU A 25 -9.64 -16.09 0.44
N GLY A 26 -10.49 -16.24 -0.58
CA GLY A 26 -11.86 -15.71 -0.58
C GLY A 26 -11.88 -14.21 -0.88
N LEU A 27 -11.72 -13.87 -2.16
CA LEU A 27 -11.68 -12.48 -2.63
C LEU A 27 -12.99 -11.72 -2.37
N LEU A 28 -12.91 -10.62 -1.61
CA LEU A 28 -14.03 -9.72 -1.33
C LEU A 28 -14.02 -8.48 -2.24
N TYR A 29 -12.82 -8.00 -2.56
CA TYR A 29 -12.62 -6.82 -3.40
C TYR A 29 -11.25 -6.87 -4.07
N LEU A 30 -11.21 -6.52 -5.36
CA LEU A 30 -9.98 -6.30 -6.10
C LEU A 30 -10.15 -5.07 -6.97
N ALA A 31 -9.21 -4.14 -6.84
CA ALA A 31 -9.04 -3.05 -7.76
C ALA A 31 -7.59 -3.00 -8.21
N ASP A 32 -7.36 -3.23 -9.50
CA ASP A 32 -6.08 -2.97 -10.15
C ASP A 32 -6.02 -1.54 -10.68
N TYR A 33 -4.79 -1.07 -10.89
CA TYR A 33 -4.50 0.24 -11.45
C TYR A 33 -5.04 1.40 -10.59
N VAL A 34 -5.09 1.19 -9.27
CA VAL A 34 -5.50 2.16 -8.27
C VAL A 34 -4.48 3.30 -8.26
N ALA A 35 -4.97 4.54 -8.32
CA ALA A 35 -4.12 5.71 -8.19
C ALA A 35 -3.66 5.84 -6.74
N VAL A 36 -2.34 5.90 -6.52
CA VAL A 36 -1.76 6.02 -5.18
C VAL A 36 -1.07 7.36 -5.05
N THR A 37 -1.51 8.17 -4.09
CA THR A 37 -0.81 9.42 -3.74
C THR A 37 0.11 9.15 -2.57
N ARG A 38 1.43 9.28 -2.79
CA ARG A 38 2.44 9.19 -1.74
C ARG A 38 2.80 10.58 -1.27
N ARG A 39 2.80 10.82 0.04
CA ARG A 39 3.41 11.99 0.67
C ARG A 39 4.51 11.52 1.61
N PHE A 40 5.67 12.15 1.55
CA PHE A 40 6.78 11.86 2.42
C PHE A 40 7.47 13.14 2.82
N SER A 41 7.81 13.26 4.09
CA SER A 41 8.58 14.35 4.66
C SER A 41 9.52 13.76 5.69
N GLY A 42 10.82 13.76 5.42
CA GLY A 42 11.77 13.08 6.29
C GLY A 42 13.11 12.74 5.66
N ALA A 43 13.83 11.85 6.33
CA ALA A 43 15.09 11.31 5.87
C ALA A 43 15.20 9.82 6.20
N ILE A 44 15.68 9.05 5.22
CA ILE A 44 16.13 7.67 5.38
C ILE A 44 17.52 7.53 4.71
N PRO A 45 18.30 6.47 4.96
CA PRO A 45 19.56 6.26 4.24
C PRO A 45 19.40 6.37 2.72
N GLY A 46 20.24 7.19 2.09
CA GLY A 46 20.21 7.42 0.64
C GLY A 46 19.25 8.51 0.15
N VAL A 47 18.32 9.02 0.98
CA VAL A 47 17.40 10.09 0.56
C VAL A 47 16.92 10.99 1.69
N ARG A 48 16.93 12.30 1.46
CA ARG A 48 16.32 13.31 2.34
C ARG A 48 15.37 14.16 1.51
N LEU A 49 14.11 14.22 1.92
CA LEU A 49 13.06 14.95 1.22
C LEU A 49 12.29 15.80 2.25
N PRO A 50 12.45 17.13 2.26
CA PRO A 50 11.78 17.99 3.25
C PRO A 50 10.27 18.01 3.05
N HIS A 51 9.78 17.90 1.81
CA HIS A 51 8.38 17.67 1.49
C HIS A 51 8.29 17.11 0.07
N SER A 52 7.72 15.92 -0.11
CA SER A 52 7.63 15.28 -1.42
C SER A 52 6.29 14.59 -1.60
N VAL A 53 5.61 14.94 -2.69
CA VAL A 53 4.36 14.30 -3.14
C VAL A 53 4.61 13.63 -4.49
N ALA A 54 4.24 12.36 -4.61
CA ALA A 54 4.39 11.60 -5.83
C ALA A 54 3.13 10.78 -6.14
N SER A 55 2.89 10.53 -7.44
CA SER A 55 1.75 9.75 -7.92
C SER A 55 2.19 8.41 -8.50
N TYR A 56 1.80 7.33 -7.83
CA TYR A 56 2.06 5.95 -8.23
C TYR A 56 0.77 5.26 -8.66
N THR A 57 0.91 3.99 -9.03
CA THR A 57 -0.20 3.10 -9.33
C THR A 57 0.05 1.78 -8.61
N GLY A 58 -1.01 1.11 -8.17
CA GLY A 58 -0.91 -0.17 -7.48
C GLY A 58 -2.24 -0.92 -7.52
N SER A 59 -2.33 -1.98 -6.74
CA SER A 59 -3.56 -2.74 -6.55
C SER A 59 -4.00 -2.65 -5.09
N LEU A 60 -5.31 -2.72 -4.87
CA LEU A 60 -5.93 -2.81 -3.56
C LEU A 60 -6.82 -4.06 -3.53
N VAL A 61 -6.61 -4.90 -2.53
CA VAL A 61 -7.29 -6.18 -2.38
C VAL A 61 -7.76 -6.36 -0.94
N PHE A 62 -9.00 -6.80 -0.80
CA PHE A 62 -9.54 -7.34 0.45
C PHE A 62 -9.95 -8.78 0.24
N THR A 63 -9.47 -9.67 1.10
CA THR A 63 -9.86 -11.09 1.13
C THR A 63 -10.55 -11.39 2.46
N ALA A 64 -11.07 -12.61 2.62
CA ALA A 64 -11.58 -13.06 3.92
C ALA A 64 -10.48 -13.10 4.99
N GLU A 65 -9.21 -13.16 4.59
CA GLU A 65 -8.06 -13.32 5.50
C GLU A 65 -7.28 -12.02 5.76
N ARG A 66 -7.14 -11.14 4.77
CA ARG A 66 -6.23 -9.99 4.86
C ARG A 66 -6.60 -8.78 4.02
N VAL A 67 -5.88 -7.69 4.30
CA VAL A 67 -5.73 -6.52 3.43
C VAL A 67 -4.39 -6.63 2.72
N LEU A 68 -4.40 -6.50 1.40
CA LEU A 68 -3.21 -6.41 0.57
C LEU A 68 -3.27 -5.16 -0.31
N ALA A 69 -2.22 -4.35 -0.28
CA ALA A 69 -2.06 -3.20 -1.16
C ALA A 69 -0.64 -3.14 -1.72
N THR A 70 -0.53 -2.99 -3.04
CA THR A 70 0.75 -2.95 -3.73
C THR A 70 1.07 -1.55 -4.23
N LEU A 71 2.34 -1.30 -4.51
CA LEU A 71 2.79 -0.09 -5.19
C LEU A 71 3.74 -0.50 -6.32
N SER A 72 3.47 -0.01 -7.52
CA SER A 72 4.28 -0.23 -8.70
C SER A 72 4.96 1.06 -9.14
N MET A 73 6.29 0.99 -9.29
CA MET A 73 7.09 2.04 -9.92
C MET A 73 7.46 1.68 -11.37
N LEU A 74 7.49 0.38 -11.70
CA LEU A 74 7.85 -0.16 -13.00
C LEU A 74 6.81 -1.20 -13.46
N PRO A 75 6.73 -1.49 -14.78
CA PRO A 75 5.90 -2.58 -15.30
C PRO A 75 6.25 -3.90 -14.63
N ARG A 76 5.23 -4.69 -14.28
CA ARG A 76 5.36 -6.03 -13.67
C ARG A 76 6.15 -6.08 -12.35
N LEU A 77 6.42 -4.92 -11.73
CA LEU A 77 7.12 -4.81 -10.45
C LEU A 77 6.20 -4.13 -9.42
N ALA A 78 5.11 -4.81 -9.06
CA ALA A 78 4.27 -4.45 -7.94
C ALA A 78 4.83 -5.09 -6.67
N GLY A 79 5.20 -4.28 -5.69
CA GLY A 79 5.59 -4.78 -4.36
C GLY A 79 4.57 -4.39 -3.31
N PRO A 80 4.42 -5.17 -2.24
CA PRO A 80 3.50 -4.85 -1.16
C PRO A 80 3.93 -3.57 -0.42
N THR A 81 2.92 -2.87 0.08
CA THR A 81 3.02 -1.75 1.02
C THR A 81 2.08 -1.92 2.20
N VAL A 82 1.06 -2.77 2.03
CA VAL A 82 0.23 -3.32 3.09
C VAL A 82 0.07 -4.80 2.77
N ASP A 83 0.36 -5.65 3.74
CA ASP A 83 0.07 -7.08 3.69
C ASP A 83 -0.16 -7.53 5.14
N VAL A 84 -1.42 -7.53 5.57
CA VAL A 84 -1.78 -7.73 6.97
C VAL A 84 -3.08 -8.50 7.11
N ARG A 85 -3.05 -9.58 7.89
CA ARG A 85 -4.23 -10.36 8.23
C ARG A 85 -5.18 -9.59 9.13
N TRP A 86 -6.48 -9.84 9.01
CA TRP A 86 -7.49 -9.20 9.85
C TRP A 86 -7.32 -9.48 11.36
N ASP A 87 -6.80 -10.67 11.68
CA ASP A 87 -6.55 -11.19 13.03
C ASP A 87 -5.14 -10.90 13.56
N ALA A 88 -4.29 -10.22 12.78
CA ALA A 88 -2.94 -9.87 13.20
C ALA A 88 -2.97 -8.93 14.43
N PRO A 89 -1.92 -8.96 15.29
CA PRO A 89 -1.77 -7.99 16.36
C PRO A 89 -1.87 -6.55 15.84
N GLN A 90 -2.69 -5.74 16.51
CA GLN A 90 -2.97 -4.36 16.11
C GLN A 90 -1.92 -3.40 16.67
N THR A 91 -0.67 -3.68 16.32
CA THR A 91 0.52 -3.01 16.84
C THR A 91 1.39 -2.55 15.68
N GLY A 92 2.34 -1.67 15.97
CA GLY A 92 3.36 -1.25 15.00
C GLY A 92 3.24 0.19 14.56
N ALA A 93 4.08 0.53 13.57
CA ALA A 93 4.31 1.89 13.12
C ALA A 93 3.29 2.37 12.08
N ALA A 94 2.75 1.45 11.28
CA ALA A 94 1.82 1.79 10.21
C ALA A 94 0.39 1.67 10.68
N ARG A 95 -0.41 2.70 10.42
CA ARG A 95 -1.86 2.72 10.62
C ARG A 95 -2.55 2.73 9.26
N VAL A 96 -3.56 1.89 9.13
CA VAL A 96 -4.40 1.76 7.94
C VAL A 96 -5.82 2.16 8.28
N GLU A 97 -6.45 2.93 7.40
CA GLU A 97 -7.86 3.26 7.47
C GLU A 97 -8.55 2.99 6.12
N ILE A 98 -9.67 2.28 6.16
CA ILE A 98 -10.46 1.87 5.00
C ILE A 98 -11.78 2.62 5.02
N SER A 99 -12.10 3.26 3.90
CA SER A 99 -13.30 4.08 3.72
C SER A 99 -13.92 3.85 2.33
N SER A 100 -15.06 4.48 2.05
CA SER A 100 -15.67 4.44 0.72
C SER A 100 -14.81 5.05 -0.39
N THR A 101 -13.83 5.90 -0.03
CA THR A 101 -12.91 6.55 -1.00
C THR A 101 -11.59 5.81 -1.18
N GLY A 102 -11.39 4.71 -0.46
CA GLY A 102 -10.23 3.84 -0.62
C GLY A 102 -9.54 3.54 0.70
N LEU A 103 -8.21 3.45 0.64
CA LEU A 103 -7.36 3.06 1.77
C LEU A 103 -6.30 4.13 2.03
N GLN A 104 -6.20 4.57 3.27
CA GLN A 104 -5.18 5.48 3.77
C GLN A 104 -4.18 4.69 4.62
N VAL A 105 -2.89 4.89 4.38
CA VAL A 105 -1.80 4.41 5.23
C VAL A 105 -1.05 5.62 5.75
N ASP A 106 -0.81 5.68 7.07
CA ASP A 106 0.02 6.68 7.73
C ASP A 106 1.07 5.98 8.59
N VAL A 107 2.32 6.44 8.51
CA VAL A 107 3.47 5.78 9.12
C VAL A 107 4.45 6.81 9.66
N ASP A 108 4.70 6.76 10.97
CA ASP A 108 5.89 7.36 11.57
C ASP A 108 7.08 6.45 11.24
N VAL A 109 7.94 6.89 10.31
CA VAL A 109 9.01 6.04 9.80
C VAL A 109 10.12 5.82 10.83
N ALA A 110 10.24 6.67 11.86
CA ALA A 110 11.21 6.47 12.94
C ALA A 110 10.86 5.24 13.79
N ARG A 111 9.57 4.88 13.87
CA ARG A 111 9.10 3.65 14.53
C ARG A 111 9.33 2.39 13.68
N VAL A 112 9.55 2.53 12.37
CA VAL A 112 9.94 1.42 11.48
C VAL A 112 11.43 1.12 11.62
N ASN A 113 12.27 2.14 11.65
CA ASN A 113 13.71 1.99 11.83
C ASN A 113 14.29 3.25 12.50
N PRO A 114 15.13 3.12 13.54
CA PRO A 114 15.69 4.28 14.25
C PRO A 114 16.61 5.16 13.37
N LYS A 115 17.07 4.68 12.21
CA LYS A 115 17.83 5.48 11.23
C LYS A 115 16.93 6.36 10.37
N PHE A 116 15.61 6.17 10.44
CA PHE A 116 14.64 6.93 9.67
C PHE A 116 14.10 8.08 10.53
N SER A 117 13.61 9.12 9.87
CA SER A 117 12.93 10.23 10.54
C SER A 117 11.85 10.78 9.63
N GLY A 118 10.74 11.20 10.23
CA GLY A 118 9.63 11.85 9.54
C GLY A 118 8.43 10.93 9.30
N GLU A 119 7.63 11.28 8.31
CA GLU A 119 6.30 10.70 8.07
C GLU A 119 6.14 10.25 6.63
N LEU A 120 5.50 9.10 6.44
CA LEU A 120 5.06 8.56 5.15
C LEU A 120 3.54 8.39 5.17
N SER A 121 2.85 8.88 4.14
CA SER A 121 1.47 8.52 3.89
C SER A 121 1.21 8.06 2.46
N LEU A 122 0.35 7.06 2.32
CA LEU A 122 -0.10 6.49 1.07
C LEU A 122 -1.62 6.52 1.01
N HIS A 123 -2.18 7.18 -0.01
CA HIS A 123 -3.61 7.19 -0.25
C HIS A 123 -3.94 6.43 -1.54
N TYR A 124 -4.52 5.26 -1.39
CA TYR A 124 -5.08 4.43 -2.44
C TYR A 124 -6.49 4.91 -2.77
N LYS A 125 -6.67 5.49 -3.95
CA LYS A 125 -7.95 6.11 -4.37
C LYS A 125 -8.80 5.11 -5.12
N ALA A 126 -9.80 4.55 -4.45
CA ALA A 126 -10.69 3.55 -5.01
C ALA A 126 -12.11 3.74 -4.47
N ALA A 127 -13.13 3.68 -5.32
CA ALA A 127 -14.52 3.66 -4.87
C ALA A 127 -14.83 2.26 -4.35
N ILE A 128 -14.90 2.11 -3.02
CA ILE A 128 -15.21 0.83 -2.37
C ILE A 128 -16.71 0.77 -2.09
N PRO A 129 -17.44 -0.22 -2.64
CA PRO A 129 -18.87 -0.38 -2.40
C PRO A 129 -19.24 -0.58 -0.91
N ALA A 130 -20.44 -0.16 -0.53
CA ALA A 130 -20.89 -0.20 0.87
C ALA A 130 -21.13 -1.63 1.38
N ASP A 131 -21.54 -2.55 0.51
CA ASP A 131 -21.66 -3.99 0.78
C ASP A 131 -20.29 -4.60 1.08
N VAL A 132 -19.27 -4.27 0.29
CA VAL A 132 -17.87 -4.68 0.58
C VAL A 132 -17.43 -4.17 1.94
N LEU A 133 -17.64 -2.87 2.24
CA LEU A 133 -17.27 -2.28 3.52
C LEU A 133 -18.03 -2.92 4.70
N GLY A 134 -19.28 -3.32 4.50
CA GLY A 134 -20.09 -4.02 5.49
C GLY A 134 -19.62 -5.44 5.80
N CYS A 135 -18.93 -6.08 4.84
CA CYS A 135 -18.35 -7.42 5.01
C CYS A 135 -16.96 -7.41 5.66
N LEU A 136 -16.27 -6.26 5.74
CA LEU A 136 -14.93 -6.20 6.31
C LEU A 136 -14.97 -6.43 7.84
N PRO A 137 -14.11 -7.31 8.39
CA PRO A 137 -14.04 -7.52 9.84
C PRO A 137 -13.72 -6.25 10.63
N ARG A 138 -12.99 -5.31 10.01
CA ARG A 138 -12.62 -4.02 10.58
C ARG A 138 -12.24 -3.02 9.49
N ARG A 139 -12.31 -1.73 9.85
CA ARG A 139 -11.97 -0.61 8.95
C ARG A 139 -10.69 0.13 9.33
N SER A 140 -10.08 -0.21 10.46
CA SER A 140 -8.79 0.34 10.87
C SER A 140 -7.88 -0.76 11.37
N LEU A 141 -6.63 -0.73 10.91
CA LEU A 141 -5.60 -1.69 11.30
C LEU A 141 -4.30 -0.98 11.69
N ALA A 142 -3.50 -1.63 12.52
CA ALA A 142 -2.10 -1.27 12.71
C ALA A 142 -1.22 -2.50 12.48
N PHE A 143 -0.05 -2.29 11.87
CA PHE A 143 0.91 -3.37 11.64
C PHE A 143 2.36 -2.87 11.68
N ASP A 144 3.28 -3.82 11.91
CA ASP A 144 4.71 -3.61 11.77
C ASP A 144 5.08 -3.58 10.29
N MET A 145 5.32 -2.38 9.76
CA MET A 145 5.72 -2.18 8.37
C MET A 145 7.21 -2.51 8.18
N PRO A 146 7.57 -3.39 7.24
CA PRO A 146 8.96 -3.63 6.88
C PRO A 146 9.63 -2.36 6.32
N ALA A 147 10.91 -2.16 6.63
CA ALA A 147 11.69 -1.04 6.10
C ALA A 147 11.72 -1.00 4.55
N GLU A 148 11.71 -2.17 3.91
CA GLU A 148 11.65 -2.29 2.45
C GLU A 148 10.43 -1.56 1.85
N TYR A 149 9.29 -1.55 2.54
CA TYR A 149 8.08 -0.89 2.05
C TYR A 149 8.26 0.63 2.02
N VAL A 150 8.96 1.18 3.02
CA VAL A 150 9.33 2.59 3.08
C VAL A 150 10.28 2.95 1.94
N TYR A 151 11.37 2.19 1.75
CA TYR A 151 12.32 2.38 0.65
C TYR A 151 11.63 2.36 -0.72
N ARG A 152 10.75 1.38 -0.94
CA ARG A 152 9.94 1.26 -2.14
C ARG A 152 9.04 2.48 -2.36
N ALA A 153 8.36 2.96 -1.32
CA ALA A 153 7.47 4.11 -1.42
C ALA A 153 8.20 5.42 -1.73
N VAL A 154 9.45 5.57 -1.27
CA VAL A 154 10.27 6.76 -1.57
C VAL A 154 11.10 6.63 -2.85
N GLY A 155 11.15 5.44 -3.47
CA GLY A 155 11.82 5.21 -4.74
C GLY A 155 13.34 5.01 -4.63
N VAL A 156 13.81 4.47 -3.51
CA VAL A 156 15.22 4.15 -3.29
C VAL A 156 15.39 2.64 -3.20
N THR A 157 16.47 2.12 -3.78
CA THR A 157 16.82 0.70 -3.68
C THR A 157 17.12 0.33 -2.24
N TYR A 158 16.46 -0.70 -1.72
CA TYR A 158 16.77 -1.26 -0.41
C TYR A 158 18.09 -2.03 -0.46
N SER A 159 19.04 -1.69 0.41
CA SER A 159 20.24 -2.49 0.70
C SER A 159 20.22 -2.82 2.19
N PRO A 160 19.89 -4.06 2.59
CA PRO A 160 19.81 -4.47 3.99
C PRO A 160 21.17 -4.40 4.71
#